data_AF-A0A146KYI7-F1
#
_entry.id   AF-A0A146KYI7-F1
#
_cell.length_a   1.000
_cell.length_b   1.000
_cell.length_c   1.000
_cell.angle_alpha   90.00
_cell.angle_beta   90.00
_cell.angle_gamma   90.00
#
_symmetry.space_group_name_H-M   'P 1'
#
loop_
_entity.id
_entity.type
_entity.pdbx_description
1 polymer ?
#
loop_
_entity_poly.entity_id
_entity_poly.type
_entity_poly.pdbx_seq_one_letter_code
_entity_poly.pdbx_strand_id
1 'polypeptide(L)'
;MLSVGPATNEDYYVTRPDARSKKGTVRVMFTIFSTKVDEMLCYSVASAYLSNIPIVVLGYNTKHFTFLSKHTSIMPVIDREKLADEDVLLKLDVDILFSGLDYMPFIDKFIKLSPASLQEMDARAVRSGDAIAPIVFTTEKYC
;
A
#
# COMPACT_ATOMS: atom_id res chain seq x y z
N MET A 1 2.04 19.57 -14.17
CA MET A 1 3.06 18.98 -15.06
C MET A 1 3.69 17.82 -14.28
N LEU A 2 3.32 16.58 -14.58
CA LEU A 2 3.88 15.39 -13.94
C LEU A 2 5.38 15.32 -14.29
N SER A 3 6.27 15.48 -13.32
CA SER A 3 7.70 15.31 -13.58
C SER A 3 8.00 13.83 -13.72
N VAL A 4 8.19 13.37 -14.95
CA VAL A 4 8.69 12.03 -15.24
C VAL A 4 10.20 12.07 -15.07
N GLY A 5 10.70 11.66 -13.89
CA GLY A 5 12.12 11.46 -13.67
C GLY A 5 12.64 10.27 -14.48
N PRO A 6 13.93 10.26 -14.89
CA PRO A 6 14.49 9.14 -15.63
C PRO A 6 14.44 7.87 -14.77
N ALA A 7 13.86 6.81 -15.34
CA ALA A 7 13.78 5.48 -14.75
C ALA A 7 15.18 4.88 -14.63
N THR A 8 15.85 5.14 -13.51
CA THR A 8 17.14 4.51 -13.20
C THR A 8 16.88 3.22 -12.43
N ASN A 9 17.00 2.10 -13.15
CA ASN A 9 16.88 0.70 -12.73
C ASN A 9 15.48 0.28 -12.23
N GLU A 10 14.85 -0.55 -13.07
CA GLU A 10 13.62 -1.34 -12.90
C GLU A 10 13.00 -1.28 -11.48
N ASP A 11 11.77 -0.75 -11.36
CA ASP A 11 10.64 -1.46 -10.73
C ASP A 11 9.49 -0.56 -10.24
N TYR A 12 9.59 0.78 -10.19
CA TYR A 12 8.42 1.62 -9.87
C TYR A 12 8.43 3.11 -10.22
N TYR A 13 7.23 3.70 -10.30
CA TYR A 13 6.97 5.14 -10.29
C TYR A 13 6.32 5.55 -8.95
N VAL A 14 6.78 6.67 -8.36
CA VAL A 14 6.19 7.26 -7.15
C VAL A 14 5.53 8.58 -7.51
N THR A 15 4.23 8.70 -7.24
CA THR A 15 3.58 10.01 -7.17
C THR A 15 3.78 10.55 -5.74
N ARG A 16 4.85 11.32 -5.45
CA ARG A 16 5.10 11.90 -4.11
C ARG A 16 4.00 12.92 -3.73
N PRO A 17 3.61 13.08 -2.44
CA PRO A 17 4.43 12.94 -1.22
C PRO A 17 4.02 11.80 -0.28
N ASP A 18 4.93 11.35 0.57
CA ASP A 18 4.70 10.46 1.71
C ASP A 18 3.45 10.84 2.52
N ALA A 19 2.41 9.99 2.50
CA ALA A 19 1.27 10.17 3.38
C ALA A 19 1.74 9.88 4.81
N ARG A 20 1.65 10.87 5.69
CA ARG A 20 1.93 10.71 7.12
C ARG A 20 0.62 10.68 7.88
N SER A 21 0.54 9.80 8.87
CA SER A 21 -0.54 9.89 9.87
C SER A 21 -0.53 11.29 10.51
N LYS A 22 -1.66 11.75 11.02
CA LYS A 22 -1.79 13.02 11.76
C LYS A 22 -0.82 13.14 12.95
N LYS A 23 -0.27 12.02 13.45
CA LYS A 23 0.80 12.00 14.47
C LYS A 23 2.20 12.31 13.93
N GLY A 24 2.39 12.48 12.63
CA GLY A 24 3.65 12.92 12.00
C GLY A 24 4.78 11.88 11.96
N THR A 25 4.67 10.77 12.68
CA THR A 25 5.73 9.75 12.80
C THR A 25 5.52 8.50 11.95
N VAL A 26 4.27 8.08 11.73
CA VAL A 26 3.95 6.86 10.96
C VAL A 26 3.75 7.17 9.49
N ARG A 27 4.52 6.52 8.61
CA ARG A 27 4.36 6.59 7.16
C ARG A 27 3.30 5.60 6.70
N VAL A 28 2.53 6.01 5.70
CA VAL A 28 1.54 5.19 5.03
C VAL A 28 1.94 5.07 3.56
N MET A 29 2.25 3.86 3.11
CA MET A 29 2.69 3.59 1.75
C MET A 29 1.63 2.80 0.99
N PHE A 30 1.04 3.41 -0.03
CA PHE A 30 0.13 2.73 -0.94
C PHE A 30 0.91 2.15 -2.10
N THR A 31 0.68 0.88 -2.39
CA THR A 31 1.35 0.16 -3.47
C THR A 31 0.32 -0.49 -4.38
N ILE A 32 0.50 -0.36 -5.68
CA ILE A 32 -0.19 -1.15 -6.70
C ILE A 32 0.85 -1.92 -7.52
N PHE A 33 0.45 -2.99 -8.19
CA PHE A 33 1.36 -3.79 -9.01
C PHE A 33 0.91 -3.80 -10.48
N SER A 34 1.79 -3.41 -11.40
CA SER A 34 1.54 -3.57 -12.84
C SER A 34 2.84 -3.80 -13.61
N THR A 35 2.83 -4.76 -14.52
CA THR A 35 3.98 -5.06 -15.39
C THR A 35 4.08 -4.19 -16.63
N LYS A 36 3.01 -3.47 -16.97
CA LYS A 36 2.91 -2.67 -18.19
C LYS A 36 2.06 -1.41 -17.95
N VAL A 37 2.21 -0.44 -18.84
CA VAL A 37 1.28 0.69 -18.90
C VAL A 37 0.09 0.29 -19.76
N ASP A 38 -1.07 0.17 -19.11
CA ASP A 38 -2.36 -0.06 -19.75
C ASP A 38 -3.43 0.87 -19.16
N GLU A 39 -4.67 0.76 -19.67
CA GLU A 39 -5.77 1.61 -19.23
C GLU A 39 -6.06 1.49 -17.73
N MET A 40 -5.96 0.29 -17.16
CA MET A 40 -6.19 0.07 -15.72
C MET A 40 -5.16 0.82 -14.90
N LEU A 41 -3.87 0.70 -15.23
CA LEU A 41 -2.83 1.48 -14.55
C LEU A 41 -3.09 2.98 -14.68
N CYS A 42 -3.46 3.45 -15.87
CA CYS A 42 -3.75 4.86 -16.10
C CYS A 42 -4.93 5.36 -15.24
N TYR A 43 -6.04 4.62 -15.17
CA TYR A 43 -7.19 5.01 -14.36
C TYR A 43 -6.87 5.03 -12.86
N SER A 44 -6.11 4.06 -12.38
CA SER A 44 -5.75 3.94 -10.96
C SER A 44 -4.78 5.03 -10.53
N VAL A 45 -3.76 5.32 -11.34
CA VAL A 45 -2.83 6.44 -11.10
C VAL A 45 -3.56 7.77 -11.19
N ALA A 46 -4.44 7.96 -12.17
CA ALA A 46 -5.20 9.20 -12.31
C ALA A 46 -6.14 9.43 -11.12
N SER A 47 -6.88 8.41 -10.68
CA SER A 47 -7.78 8.53 -9.52
C SER A 47 -7.01 8.77 -8.21
N ALA A 48 -5.85 8.14 -8.03
CA ALA A 48 -4.96 8.39 -6.90
C ALA A 48 -4.48 9.85 -6.87
N TYR A 49 -4.00 10.34 -8.02
CA TYR A 49 -3.55 11.72 -8.17
C TYR A 49 -4.65 12.73 -7.85
N LEU A 50 -5.86 12.52 -8.40
CA LEU A 50 -7.03 13.37 -8.13
C LEU A 50 -7.49 13.32 -6.67
N SER A 51 -7.23 12.21 -5.98
CA SER A 51 -7.55 12.01 -4.56
C SER A 51 -6.44 12.46 -3.61
N ASN A 52 -5.32 12.99 -4.13
CA ASN A 52 -4.12 13.32 -3.35
C ASN A 52 -3.57 12.11 -2.56
N ILE A 53 -3.63 10.92 -3.16
CA ILE A 53 -3.13 9.67 -2.58
C ILE A 53 -1.80 9.31 -3.26
N PRO A 54 -0.69 9.29 -2.52
CA PRO A 54 0.59 8.89 -3.08
C PRO A 54 0.64 7.37 -3.26
N ILE A 55 0.84 6.92 -4.50
CA ILE A 55 0.96 5.50 -4.80
C ILE A 55 2.35 5.18 -5.37
N VAL A 56 2.79 3.96 -5.10
CA VAL A 56 3.99 3.32 -5.64
C VAL A 56 3.56 2.19 -6.58
N VAL A 57 3.96 2.26 -7.85
CA VAL A 57 3.58 1.25 -8.85
C VAL A 57 4.70 0.23 -9.01
N LEU A 58 4.54 -0.98 -8.49
CA LEU A 58 5.56 -2.03 -8.51
C LEU A 58 5.51 -2.90 -9.77
N GLY A 59 6.64 -3.50 -10.13
CA GLY A 59 6.72 -4.63 -11.06
C GLY A 59 6.77 -4.25 -12.54
N TYR A 60 6.96 -2.97 -12.87
CA TYR A 60 7.05 -2.52 -14.25
C TYR A 60 8.14 -3.27 -15.03
N ASN A 61 7.86 -3.68 -16.27
CA ASN A 61 8.75 -4.50 -17.11
C ASN A 61 9.10 -5.90 -16.58
N THR A 62 8.43 -6.39 -15.53
CA THR A 62 8.61 -7.78 -15.07
C THR A 62 8.17 -8.76 -16.17
N LYS A 63 9.12 -9.53 -16.71
CA LYS A 63 8.90 -10.47 -17.82
C LYS A 63 8.11 -11.72 -17.44
N HIS A 64 8.13 -12.12 -16.18
CA HIS A 64 7.47 -13.32 -15.67
C HIS A 64 6.50 -12.97 -14.55
N PHE A 65 5.29 -12.58 -14.93
CA PHE A 65 4.21 -12.33 -13.98
C PHE A 65 3.47 -13.63 -13.65
N THR A 66 3.30 -13.87 -12.36
CA THR A 66 2.28 -14.77 -11.83
C THR A 66 1.46 -14.01 -10.78
N PHE A 67 0.25 -14.48 -10.49
CA PHE A 67 -0.53 -13.93 -9.37
C PHE A 67 0.22 -14.00 -8.03
N LEU A 68 1.17 -14.93 -7.87
CA LEU A 68 2.00 -15.00 -6.67
C LEU A 68 3.16 -14.01 -6.71
N SER A 69 3.66 -13.65 -7.89
CA SER A 69 4.77 -12.69 -8.06
C SER A 69 4.46 -11.32 -7.44
N LYS A 70 3.18 -10.89 -7.42
CA LYS A 70 2.78 -9.64 -6.74
C LYS A 70 2.93 -9.71 -5.22
N HIS A 71 2.94 -10.89 -4.60
CA HIS A 71 3.12 -11.02 -3.15
C HIS A 71 4.59 -10.96 -2.74
N THR A 72 5.49 -11.51 -3.56
CA THR A 72 6.93 -11.47 -3.28
C THR A 72 7.56 -10.13 -3.65
N SER A 73 6.97 -9.37 -4.57
CA SER A 73 7.48 -8.07 -5.01
C SER A 73 7.45 -6.98 -3.94
N ILE A 74 6.77 -7.20 -2.81
CA ILE A 74 6.67 -6.19 -1.74
C ILE A 74 7.87 -6.21 -0.79
N MET A 75 8.54 -7.36 -0.62
CA MET A 75 9.69 -7.49 0.28
C MET A 75 10.85 -6.54 -0.11
N PRO A 76 11.27 -6.46 -1.39
CA PRO A 76 12.33 -5.53 -1.79
C PRO A 76 11.98 -4.05 -1.56
N VAL A 77 10.69 -3.71 -1.53
CA VAL A 77 10.23 -2.34 -1.27
C VAL A 77 10.35 -2.01 0.21
N ILE A 78 9.94 -2.93 1.09
CA ILE A 78 10.10 -2.80 2.55
C ILE A 78 11.58 -2.56 2.88
N ASP A 79 12.47 -3.38 2.31
CA ASP A 79 13.91 -3.29 2.54
C ASP A 79 14.51 -1.97 2.00
N ARG A 80 14.14 -1.58 0.78
CA ARG A 80 14.67 -0.38 0.10
C ARG A 80 14.22 0.91 0.78
N GLU A 81 12.93 1.00 1.11
CA GLU A 81 12.32 2.18 1.75
C GLU A 81 12.54 2.21 3.27
N LYS A 82 13.17 1.15 3.82
CA LYS A 82 13.46 0.95 5.24
C LYS A 82 12.21 1.21 6.07
N LEU A 83 11.11 0.56 5.71
CA LEU A 83 9.87 0.69 6.48
C LEU A 83 10.11 0.20 7.90
N ALA A 84 9.73 1.03 8.87
CA ALA A 84 9.79 0.68 10.28
C ALA A 84 8.57 -0.20 10.64
N ASP A 85 8.64 -0.89 11.77
CA ASP A 85 7.57 -1.78 12.22
C ASP A 85 6.24 -1.02 12.45
N GLU A 86 6.32 0.27 12.78
CA GLU A 86 5.16 1.14 12.92
C GLU A 86 4.58 1.67 11.61
N ASP A 87 5.30 1.55 10.48
CA ASP A 87 4.85 2.04 9.18
C ASP A 87 3.76 1.14 8.59
N VAL A 88 2.80 1.73 7.89
CA VAL A 88 1.66 1.01 7.30
C VAL A 88 1.84 0.87 5.81
N LEU A 89 1.81 -0.37 5.33
CA LEU A 89 1.83 -0.71 3.91
C LEU A 89 0.45 -1.17 3.45
N LEU A 90 -0.09 -0.50 2.44
CA LEU A 90 -1.30 -0.93 1.73
C LEU A 90 -0.92 -1.54 0.39
N LYS A 91 -1.21 -2.81 0.21
CA LYS A 91 -1.02 -3.52 -1.05
C LYS A 91 -2.36 -3.68 -1.76
N LEU A 92 -2.46 -3.11 -2.96
CA LEU A 92 -3.69 -3.00 -3.73
C LEU A 92 -3.45 -3.59 -5.13
N ASP A 93 -4.49 -4.15 -5.74
CA ASP A 93 -4.42 -4.55 -7.14
C ASP A 93 -4.56 -3.32 -8.06
N VAL A 94 -4.14 -3.44 -9.32
CA VAL A 94 -4.08 -2.31 -10.27
C VAL A 94 -5.46 -1.83 -10.71
N ASP A 95 -6.52 -2.59 -10.49
CA ASP A 95 -7.89 -2.26 -10.87
C ASP A 95 -8.65 -1.43 -9.81
N ILE A 96 -7.92 -0.89 -8.82
CA ILE A 96 -8.47 -0.02 -7.80
C ILE A 96 -8.75 1.41 -8.31
N LEU A 97 -9.88 1.98 -7.91
CA LEU A 97 -10.17 3.40 -8.10
C LEU A 97 -10.25 4.11 -6.75
N PHE A 98 -9.51 5.22 -6.63
CA PHE A 98 -9.55 6.07 -5.45
C PHE A 98 -10.65 7.12 -5.60
N SER A 99 -11.64 7.06 -4.71
CA SER A 99 -12.82 7.94 -4.73
C SER A 99 -12.63 9.26 -3.96
N GLY A 100 -11.48 9.45 -3.30
CA GLY A 100 -11.24 10.57 -2.39
C GLY A 100 -12.06 10.52 -1.09
N LEU A 101 -12.80 9.42 -0.83
CA LEU A 101 -13.44 9.19 0.47
C LEU A 101 -12.39 9.06 1.58
N ASP A 102 -12.75 9.49 2.79
CA ASP A 102 -11.82 9.57 3.91
C ASP A 102 -11.44 8.17 4.41
N TYR A 103 -10.31 7.66 3.91
CA TYR A 103 -9.70 6.39 4.31
C TYR A 103 -8.83 6.55 5.57
N MET A 104 -8.47 7.79 5.93
CA MET A 104 -7.59 8.07 7.06
C MET A 104 -8.18 7.64 8.42
N PRO A 105 -9.50 7.74 8.70
CA PRO A 105 -10.09 7.21 9.93
C PRO A 105 -9.82 5.72 10.14
N PHE A 106 -9.84 4.92 9.07
CA PHE A 106 -9.51 3.50 9.17
C PHE A 106 -8.01 3.30 9.45
N ILE A 107 -7.14 4.01 8.72
CA ILE A 107 -5.69 3.91 8.92
C ILE A 107 -5.28 4.40 10.32
N ASP A 108 -5.83 5.52 10.79
CA ASP A 108 -5.61 6.03 12.14
C ASP A 108 -6.11 5.03 13.21
N LYS A 109 -7.24 4.36 12.96
CA LYS A 109 -7.72 3.28 13.84
C LYS A 109 -6.79 2.07 13.83
N PHE A 110 -6.31 1.65 12.65
CA PHE A 110 -5.34 0.58 12.50
C PHE A 110 -4.05 0.90 13.27
N ILE A 111 -3.45 2.06 13.04
CA ILE A 111 -2.24 2.50 13.75
C ILE A 111 -2.44 2.54 15.27
N LYS A 112 -3.65 2.90 15.73
CA LYS A 112 -3.97 2.97 17.16
C LYS A 112 -4.16 1.61 17.82
N LEU A 113 -4.75 0.64 17.12
CA LEU A 113 -5.23 -0.62 17.69
C LEU A 113 -4.42 -1.85 17.26
N SER A 114 -3.57 -1.70 16.25
CA SER A 114 -2.67 -2.76 15.82
C SER A 114 -1.39 -2.73 16.64
N PRO A 115 -0.91 -3.88 17.14
CA PRO A 115 0.39 -3.98 17.77
C PRO A 115 1.50 -3.75 16.72
N ALA A 116 2.67 -3.27 17.15
CA ALA A 116 3.81 -3.06 16.24
C ALA A 116 4.43 -4.39 15.77
N SER A 117 4.25 -5.46 16.54
CA SER A 117 4.79 -6.79 16.20
C SER A 117 3.83 -7.92 16.56
N LEU A 118 4.07 -9.11 15.98
CA LEU A 118 3.32 -10.32 16.31
C LEU A 118 3.50 -10.75 17.77
N GLN A 119 4.65 -10.44 18.38
CA GLN A 119 4.95 -10.76 19.78
C GLN A 119 4.10 -9.95 20.76
N GLU A 120 3.73 -8.73 20.38
CA GLU A 120 2.87 -7.83 21.16
C GLU A 120 1.37 -8.08 20.92
N MET A 121 1.02 -8.98 20.01
CA MET A 121 -0.37 -9.22 19.62
C MET A 121 -1.12 -10.09 20.64
N ASP A 122 -2.20 -9.55 21.21
CA ASP A 122 -3.19 -10.34 21.94
C ASP A 122 -4.26 -10.90 20.99
N ALA A 123 -4.12 -12.18 20.64
CA ALA A 123 -5.08 -12.88 19.78
C ALA A 123 -6.50 -12.97 20.35
N ARG A 124 -6.71 -12.79 21.66
CA ARG A 124 -8.06 -12.69 22.24
C ARG A 124 -8.66 -11.33 21.97
N ALA A 125 -7.91 -10.25 22.20
CA ALA A 125 -8.36 -8.89 21.91
C ALA A 125 -8.70 -8.68 20.43
N VAL A 126 -7.94 -9.28 19.50
CA VAL A 126 -8.27 -9.24 18.07
C VAL A 126 -9.60 -9.95 17.78
N ARG A 127 -9.86 -11.10 18.42
CA ARG A 127 -11.10 -11.87 18.22
C ARG A 127 -12.33 -11.22 18.84
N SER A 128 -12.18 -10.52 19.96
CA SER A 128 -13.28 -9.74 20.58
C SER A 128 -13.52 -8.39 19.89
N GLY A 129 -12.61 -7.95 19.01
CA GLY A 129 -12.70 -6.66 18.30
C GLY A 129 -12.11 -5.47 19.07
N ASP A 130 -11.42 -5.74 20.18
CA ASP A 130 -10.75 -4.73 21.01
C ASP A 130 -9.40 -4.29 20.44
N ALA A 131 -8.80 -5.10 19.56
CA ALA A 131 -7.57 -4.82 18.83
C ALA A 131 -7.72 -5.12 17.33
N ILE A 132 -6.78 -4.63 16.51
CA ILE A 132 -6.70 -4.98 15.09
C ILE A 132 -5.44 -5.83 14.88
N ALA A 133 -5.50 -6.85 14.03
CA ALA A 133 -4.32 -7.63 13.68
C ALA A 133 -3.31 -6.76 12.92
N PRO A 134 -1.99 -7.00 13.06
CA PRO A 134 -0.96 -6.23 12.33
C PRO A 134 -1.01 -6.44 10.82
N ILE A 135 -1.85 -7.36 10.33
CA ILE A 135 -2.14 -7.58 8.91
C ILE A 135 -3.66 -7.73 8.76
N VAL A 136 -4.25 -6.97 7.84
CA VAL A 136 -5.69 -7.03 7.51
C VAL A 136 -5.85 -7.27 6.02
N PHE A 137 -6.68 -8.24 5.67
CA PHE A 137 -7.07 -8.52 4.30
C PHE A 137 -8.45 -7.94 4.02
N THR A 138 -8.70 -7.54 2.77
CA THR A 138 -10.05 -7.28 2.30
C THR A 138 -10.86 -8.58 2.33
N THR A 139 -12.16 -8.46 2.53
CA THR A 139 -13.08 -9.61 2.47
C THR A 139 -13.78 -9.62 1.11
N GLU A 140 -14.04 -10.82 0.60
CA GLU A 140 -14.88 -11.02 -0.58
C GLU A 140 -15.91 -12.12 -0.29
N LYS A 141 -16.95 -12.20 -1.12
CA LYS A 141 -18.06 -13.16 -0.93
C LYS A 141 -17.64 -14.59 -1.27
N TYR A 142 -16.64 -14.77 -2.11
CA TYR A 142 -16.24 -16.06 -2.67
C TYR A 142 -14.94 -16.54 -2.00
N CYS A 143 -14.86 -17.84 -1.73
CA CYS A 143 -13.64 -18.48 -1.24
C CYS A 143 -12.90 -19.16 -2.39
#